data_AF-A0A6U4YGH7-F1
#
_entry.id   AF-A0A6U4YGH7-F1
#
_cell.length_a   1.000
_cell.length_b   1.000
_cell.length_c   1.000
_cell.angle_alpha   90.00
_cell.angle_beta   90.00
_cell.angle_gamma   90.00
#
_symmetry.space_group_name_H-M   'P 1'
#
loop_
_entity.id
_entity.type
_entity.pdbx_description
1 polymer ?
#
loop_
_entity_poly.entity_id
_entity_poly.type
_entity_poly.pdbx_seq_one_letter_code
_entity_poly.pdbx_strand_id
1 'polypeptide(L)'
;TIAHRPVGVALADVEERPNINITTVFTSGRADFRSISLNARHGFSYQFLFSVPDRPEITPVISDHVRSNCPAVTFMIPGQYKCDSCLEHATCDGENITISPGWWRGSTLSSTLYQCAPESVCPGGNAAAQCVEHYRGPLCQLCEEGYSKGIRDRCEECFPSAVNVAFLTLLLVCITALISGFVVHTVQNADRINNVAIVLQLFVSHWQTIAILPFLDNPWPAYFLSLTKWIDAFADFRVMDTNFGEC
;
A
#
# COMPACT_ATOMS: atom_id res chain seq x y z
N THR A 1 -53.46 9.12 -41.20
CA THR A 1 -52.03 8.75 -41.22
C THR A 1 -51.45 9.08 -39.86
N ILE A 2 -51.28 8.08 -39.00
CA ILE A 2 -50.73 8.29 -37.65
C ILE A 2 -49.21 8.45 -37.82
N ALA A 3 -48.71 9.67 -37.64
CA ALA A 3 -47.29 9.95 -37.70
C ALA A 3 -46.62 9.41 -36.43
N HIS A 4 -45.81 8.36 -36.56
CA HIS A 4 -44.94 7.89 -35.49
C HIS A 4 -43.84 8.93 -35.26
N ARG A 5 -43.85 9.61 -34.11
CA ARG A 5 -42.79 10.54 -33.71
C ARG A 5 -41.76 9.82 -32.82
N PRO A 6 -40.45 10.07 -33.02
CA PRO A 6 -39.41 9.40 -32.24
C PRO A 6 -39.34 9.92 -30.81
N VAL A 7 -39.30 9.01 -29.84
CA VAL A 7 -38.95 9.29 -28.44
C VAL A 7 -37.46 9.02 -28.27
N GLY A 8 -36.72 9.94 -27.66
CA GLY A 8 -35.27 9.83 -27.46
C GLY A 8 -34.92 9.34 -26.06
N VAL A 9 -33.80 8.61 -25.95
CA VAL A 9 -33.16 8.26 -24.67
C VAL A 9 -31.75 8.83 -24.71
N ALA A 10 -31.38 9.58 -23.68
CA ALA A 10 -30.04 10.13 -23.51
C ALA A 10 -29.45 9.68 -22.17
N LEU A 11 -28.12 9.55 -22.12
CA LEU A 11 -27.37 9.39 -20.88
C LEU A 11 -26.81 10.75 -20.47
N ALA A 12 -26.94 11.08 -19.19
CA ALA A 12 -26.19 12.17 -18.57
C ALA A 12 -24.87 11.62 -18.01
N ASP A 13 -23.79 12.41 -18.10
CA ASP A 13 -22.46 12.13 -17.53
C ASP A 13 -21.67 10.92 -18.05
N VAL A 14 -21.32 10.89 -19.35
CA VAL A 14 -20.21 10.03 -19.79
C VAL A 14 -19.39 10.66 -20.90
N GLU A 15 -18.10 10.84 -20.65
CA GLU A 15 -17.07 11.37 -21.58
C GLU A 15 -16.81 10.46 -22.79
N GLU A 16 -17.37 9.23 -22.76
CA GLU A 16 -17.45 8.28 -23.87
C GLU A 16 -18.87 7.69 -23.92
N ARG A 17 -19.52 7.65 -25.09
CA ARG A 17 -20.87 7.08 -25.19
C ARG A 17 -20.81 5.56 -25.09
N PRO A 18 -21.34 4.91 -24.02
CA PRO A 18 -21.43 3.46 -23.99
C PRO A 18 -22.36 2.97 -25.10
N ASN A 19 -22.16 1.74 -25.57
CA ASN A 19 -23.08 1.12 -26.53
C ASN A 19 -24.42 0.85 -25.84
N ILE A 20 -25.48 1.48 -26.33
CA ILE A 20 -26.85 1.33 -25.83
C ILE A 20 -27.69 0.70 -26.93
N ASN A 21 -28.31 -0.45 -26.62
CA ASN A 21 -29.31 -1.06 -27.47
C ASN A 21 -30.69 -0.85 -26.85
N ILE A 22 -31.59 -0.22 -27.61
CA ILE A 22 -32.94 0.13 -27.18
C ILE A 22 -33.95 -0.59 -28.06
N THR A 23 -34.83 -1.39 -27.45
CA THR A 23 -35.94 -2.03 -28.16
C THR A 23 -37.24 -1.31 -27.82
N THR A 24 -37.82 -0.62 -28.79
CA THR A 24 -39.06 0.15 -28.63
C THR A 24 -40.21 -0.48 -29.40
N VAL A 25 -41.40 -0.45 -28.80
CA VAL A 25 -42.66 -0.79 -29.48
C VAL A 25 -43.56 0.43 -29.43
N PHE A 26 -44.00 0.88 -30.60
CA PHE A 26 -44.94 1.99 -30.73
C PHE A 26 -46.35 1.42 -30.91
N THR A 27 -47.23 1.70 -29.96
CA THR A 27 -48.66 1.37 -30.08
C THR A 27 -49.47 2.64 -29.85
N SER A 28 -50.17 3.11 -30.89
CA SER A 28 -51.24 4.10 -30.82
C SER A 28 -51.07 5.23 -29.77
N GLY A 29 -49.96 5.98 -29.83
CA GLY A 29 -49.71 7.12 -28.92
C GLY A 29 -48.95 6.78 -27.64
N ARG A 30 -48.61 5.51 -27.39
CA ARG A 30 -47.74 5.03 -26.31
C ARG A 30 -46.43 4.51 -26.90
N ALA A 31 -45.31 5.01 -26.39
CA ALA A 31 -44.00 4.42 -26.60
C ALA A 31 -43.69 3.50 -25.42
N ASP A 32 -43.47 2.22 -25.68
CA ASP A 32 -43.10 1.24 -24.67
C ASP A 32 -41.65 0.78 -24.91
N PHE A 33 -40.82 0.89 -23.88
CA PHE A 33 -39.41 0.49 -23.92
C PHE A 33 -39.31 -0.91 -23.31
N ARG A 34 -39.18 -1.95 -24.16
CA ARG A 34 -39.15 -3.34 -23.70
C ARG A 34 -37.84 -3.71 -23.00
N SER A 35 -36.73 -3.21 -23.52
CA SER A 35 -35.41 -3.47 -22.94
C SER A 35 -34.44 -2.36 -23.33
N ILE A 36 -33.67 -1.90 -22.35
CA ILE A 36 -32.51 -1.02 -22.51
C ILE A 36 -31.30 -1.82 -22.04
N SER A 37 -30.40 -2.16 -22.95
CA SER A 37 -29.14 -2.84 -22.64
C SER A 37 -28.00 -1.84 -22.76
N LEU A 38 -27.22 -1.69 -21.70
CA LEU A 38 -26.08 -0.79 -21.64
C LEU A 38 -24.81 -1.59 -21.33
N ASN A 39 -23.71 -1.30 -22.05
CA ASN A 39 -22.41 -1.84 -21.67
C ASN A 39 -21.76 -0.90 -20.64
N ALA A 40 -21.97 -1.18 -19.36
CA ALA A 40 -21.53 -0.34 -18.24
C ALA A 40 -20.11 -0.69 -17.79
N ARG A 41 -19.34 0.34 -17.42
CA ARG A 41 -18.16 0.16 -16.58
C ARG A 41 -18.62 -0.13 -15.16
N HIS A 42 -18.04 -1.16 -14.56
CA HIS A 42 -18.25 -1.46 -13.16
C HIS A 42 -17.76 -0.32 -12.26
N GLY A 43 -18.43 -0.12 -11.11
CA GLY A 43 -18.13 0.97 -10.17
C GLY A 43 -18.67 2.35 -10.54
N PHE A 44 -19.26 2.52 -11.73
CA PHE A 44 -19.94 3.75 -12.13
C PHE A 44 -21.46 3.62 -11.97
N SER A 45 -22.12 4.74 -11.70
CA SER A 45 -23.58 4.81 -11.57
C SER A 45 -24.15 5.54 -12.78
N TYR A 46 -25.14 4.93 -13.43
CA TYR A 46 -25.74 5.47 -14.65
C TYR A 46 -27.18 5.93 -14.39
N GLN A 47 -27.59 7.03 -15.02
CA GLN A 47 -28.96 7.52 -15.02
C GLN A 47 -29.46 7.70 -16.45
N PHE A 48 -30.70 7.27 -16.69
CA PHE A 48 -31.38 7.44 -17.97
C PHE A 48 -32.31 8.64 -17.91
N LEU A 49 -32.19 9.51 -18.92
CA LEU A 49 -33.07 10.65 -19.11
C LEU A 49 -34.02 10.36 -20.28
N PHE A 50 -35.33 10.43 -19.99
CA PHE A 50 -36.38 10.26 -20.98
C PHE A 50 -37.03 11.60 -21.28
N SER A 51 -37.02 12.01 -22.56
CA SER A 51 -37.59 13.29 -23.01
C SER A 51 -38.27 13.19 -24.37
N VAL A 52 -39.22 14.08 -24.60
CA VAL A 52 -39.94 14.21 -25.88
C VAL A 52 -39.57 15.56 -26.52
N PRO A 53 -38.86 15.58 -27.65
CA PRO A 53 -38.23 16.81 -28.18
C PRO A 53 -39.21 17.93 -28.54
N ASP A 54 -40.46 17.59 -28.91
CA ASP A 54 -41.47 18.56 -29.33
C ASP A 54 -42.45 18.98 -28.21
N ARG A 55 -42.27 18.51 -26.96
CA ARG A 55 -43.17 18.78 -25.83
C ARG A 55 -42.39 19.14 -24.55
N PRO A 56 -41.93 20.40 -24.41
CA PRO A 56 -41.17 20.85 -23.26
C PRO A 56 -41.97 20.94 -21.95
N GLU A 57 -43.31 20.86 -22.00
CA GLU A 57 -44.16 20.81 -20.80
C GLU A 57 -44.11 19.47 -20.06
N ILE A 58 -43.61 18.40 -20.69
CA ILE A 58 -43.45 17.12 -20.03
C ILE A 58 -42.16 17.19 -19.22
N THR A 59 -42.28 17.11 -17.90
CA THR A 59 -41.13 16.99 -17.02
C THR A 59 -40.36 15.71 -17.37
N PRO A 60 -39.05 15.81 -17.65
CA PRO A 60 -38.27 14.64 -18.00
C PRO A 60 -38.22 13.68 -16.81
N VAL A 61 -38.32 12.39 -17.11
CA VAL A 61 -38.22 11.33 -16.10
C VAL A 61 -36.78 10.87 -16.03
N ILE A 62 -36.26 10.77 -14.82
CA ILE A 62 -34.90 10.27 -14.52
C ILE A 62 -35.06 8.90 -13.85
N SER A 63 -34.31 7.90 -14.33
CA SER A 63 -34.29 6.59 -13.67
C SER A 63 -33.49 6.62 -12.37
N ASP A 64 -33.72 5.63 -11.50
CA ASP A 64 -32.77 5.34 -10.42
C ASP A 64 -31.38 4.99 -10.98
N HIS A 65 -30.37 5.04 -10.10
CA HIS A 65 -29.01 4.65 -10.45
C HIS A 65 -28.95 3.16 -10.80
N VAL A 66 -28.48 2.86 -12.00
CA VAL A 66 -28.23 1.50 -12.47
C VAL A 66 -26.75 1.17 -12.30
N ARG A 67 -26.45 0.00 -11.72
CA ARG A 67 -25.11 -0.55 -11.53
C ARG A 67 -25.00 -1.92 -12.22
N SER A 68 -23.86 -2.20 -12.83
CA SER A 68 -23.59 -3.52 -13.42
C SER A 68 -23.10 -4.49 -12.35
N ASN A 69 -23.90 -5.51 -12.06
CA ASN A 69 -23.54 -6.58 -11.12
C ASN A 69 -22.92 -7.76 -11.85
N CYS A 70 -21.93 -8.39 -11.24
CA CYS A 70 -21.39 -9.66 -11.70
C CYS A 70 -22.12 -10.84 -11.02
N PRO A 71 -22.17 -12.01 -11.66
CA PRO A 71 -22.65 -13.24 -11.01
C PRO A 71 -21.73 -13.63 -9.84
N ALA A 72 -22.25 -14.38 -8.86
CA ALA A 72 -21.58 -14.68 -7.59
C ALA A 72 -20.22 -15.41 -7.71
N VAL A 73 -19.86 -15.95 -8.87
CA VAL A 73 -18.58 -16.65 -9.12
C VAL A 73 -17.48 -15.75 -9.69
N THR A 74 -17.82 -14.50 -9.99
CA THR A 74 -16.91 -13.49 -10.51
C THR A 74 -16.94 -12.25 -9.63
N PHE A 75 -16.05 -11.31 -9.87
CA PHE A 75 -16.06 -10.02 -9.20
C PHE A 75 -15.88 -8.90 -10.20
N MET A 76 -16.32 -7.71 -9.80
CA MET A 76 -16.20 -6.51 -10.62
C MET A 76 -14.92 -5.74 -10.30
N ILE A 77 -14.25 -5.23 -11.34
CA ILE A 77 -13.13 -4.30 -11.19
C ILE A 77 -13.60 -2.91 -11.63
N PRO A 78 -13.53 -1.88 -10.76
CA PRO A 78 -13.95 -0.53 -11.13
C PRO A 78 -13.27 -0.05 -12.43
N GLY A 79 -14.08 0.47 -13.36
CA GLY A 79 -13.60 0.93 -14.68
C GLY A 79 -13.55 -0.11 -15.79
N GLN A 80 -13.70 -1.40 -15.48
CA GLN A 80 -13.78 -2.45 -16.49
C GLN A 80 -15.21 -2.75 -16.94
N TYR A 81 -15.36 -3.36 -18.12
CA TYR A 81 -16.64 -3.78 -18.71
C TYR A 81 -16.94 -5.27 -18.52
N LYS A 82 -15.97 -6.05 -18.02
CA LYS A 82 -16.05 -7.49 -17.87
C LYS A 82 -15.80 -7.86 -16.42
N CYS A 83 -16.50 -8.90 -15.97
CA CYS A 83 -16.27 -9.53 -14.69
C CYS A 83 -15.07 -10.48 -14.78
N ASP A 84 -14.18 -10.42 -13.80
CA ASP A 84 -13.04 -11.32 -13.68
C ASP A 84 -13.38 -12.54 -12.81
N SER A 85 -12.74 -13.66 -13.09
CA SER A 85 -12.89 -14.90 -12.31
C SER A 85 -12.43 -14.69 -10.88
N CYS A 86 -13.14 -15.26 -9.91
CA CYS A 86 -12.74 -15.16 -8.50
C CYS A 86 -11.33 -15.70 -8.27
N LEU A 87 -10.57 -15.02 -7.40
CA LEU A 87 -9.18 -15.34 -7.09
C LEU A 87 -9.10 -16.59 -6.20
N GLU A 88 -8.06 -17.41 -6.39
CA GLU A 88 -7.74 -18.49 -5.46
C GLU A 88 -7.48 -17.90 -4.06
N HIS A 89 -8.01 -18.52 -3.00
CA HIS A 89 -7.98 -17.98 -1.63
C HIS A 89 -8.78 -16.68 -1.43
N ALA A 90 -9.78 -16.41 -2.27
CA ALA A 90 -10.80 -15.39 -2.00
C ALA A 90 -12.23 -15.93 -2.20
N THR A 91 -13.20 -15.27 -1.58
CA THR A 91 -14.63 -15.50 -1.78
C THR A 91 -15.24 -14.26 -2.44
N CYS A 92 -15.98 -14.46 -3.52
CA CYS A 92 -16.63 -13.40 -4.28
C CYS A 92 -18.15 -13.51 -4.14
N ASP A 93 -18.85 -12.38 -4.14
CA ASP A 93 -20.32 -12.31 -4.13
C ASP A 93 -20.89 -11.58 -5.37
N GLY A 94 -20.03 -11.25 -6.34
CA GLY A 94 -20.38 -10.49 -7.55
C GLY A 94 -20.12 -8.98 -7.45
N GLU A 95 -20.17 -8.39 -6.26
CA GLU A 95 -19.89 -6.96 -6.05
C GLU A 95 -18.56 -6.76 -5.30
N ASN A 96 -18.35 -7.55 -4.26
CA ASN A 96 -17.22 -7.51 -3.36
C ASN A 96 -16.39 -8.78 -3.45
N ILE A 97 -15.13 -8.64 -3.03
CA ILE A 97 -14.20 -9.73 -2.86
C ILE A 97 -13.70 -9.74 -1.43
N THR A 98 -13.82 -10.89 -0.80
CA THR A 98 -13.36 -11.15 0.57
C THR A 98 -12.15 -12.07 0.51
N ILE A 99 -11.00 -11.59 0.96
CA ILE A 99 -9.73 -12.32 0.95
C ILE A 99 -9.69 -13.27 2.15
N SER A 100 -9.14 -14.48 1.96
CA SER A 100 -8.98 -15.43 3.06
C SER A 100 -7.87 -14.98 4.02
N PRO A 101 -7.93 -15.37 5.30
CA PRO A 101 -6.84 -15.11 6.25
C PRO A 101 -5.49 -15.63 5.75
N GLY A 102 -4.40 -14.92 6.07
CA GLY A 102 -3.04 -15.24 5.63
C GLY A 102 -2.67 -14.68 4.24
N TRP A 103 -3.61 -14.04 3.54
CA TRP A 103 -3.40 -13.46 2.21
C TRP A 103 -3.66 -11.95 2.19
N TRP A 104 -2.93 -11.27 1.32
CA TRP A 104 -2.98 -9.82 1.14
C TRP A 104 -3.07 -9.45 -0.35
N ARG A 105 -3.76 -8.35 -0.65
CA ARG A 105 -3.99 -7.86 -2.01
C ARG A 105 -3.58 -6.41 -2.12
N GLY A 106 -2.60 -6.12 -2.97
CA GLY A 106 -2.00 -4.79 -3.00
C GLY A 106 -2.85 -3.66 -3.56
N SER A 107 -3.91 -3.98 -4.31
CA SER A 107 -4.88 -2.97 -4.72
C SER A 107 -6.22 -3.60 -5.07
N THR A 108 -7.27 -2.77 -5.11
CA THR A 108 -8.61 -3.17 -5.58
C THR A 108 -8.64 -3.59 -7.06
N LEU A 109 -7.61 -3.21 -7.83
CA LEU A 109 -7.45 -3.53 -9.25
C LEU A 109 -6.55 -4.76 -9.49
N SER A 110 -5.75 -5.17 -8.50
CA SER A 110 -4.80 -6.27 -8.66
C SER A 110 -5.53 -7.61 -8.73
N SER A 111 -5.21 -8.43 -9.72
CA SER A 111 -5.70 -9.80 -9.85
C SER A 111 -4.75 -10.84 -9.23
N THR A 112 -3.90 -10.42 -8.29
CA THR A 112 -2.95 -11.31 -7.62
C THR A 112 -3.05 -11.16 -6.11
N LEU A 113 -2.96 -12.29 -5.42
CA LEU A 113 -2.87 -12.36 -3.97
C LEU A 113 -1.47 -12.82 -3.57
N TYR A 114 -1.01 -12.28 -2.46
CA TYR A 114 0.30 -12.58 -1.90
C TYR A 114 0.13 -13.17 -0.50
N GLN A 115 0.88 -14.21 -0.19
CA GLN A 115 0.87 -14.81 1.13
C GLN A 115 1.64 -13.94 2.11
N CYS A 116 1.08 -13.74 3.29
CA CYS A 116 1.72 -12.97 4.35
C CYS A 116 2.64 -13.84 5.21
N ALA A 117 3.75 -13.25 5.61
CA ALA A 117 4.68 -13.87 6.56
C ALA A 117 4.93 -12.88 7.71
N PRO A 118 4.50 -13.20 8.95
CA PRO A 118 3.70 -14.37 9.34
C PRO A 118 2.22 -14.27 8.93
N GLU A 119 1.52 -15.39 8.71
CA GLU A 119 0.11 -15.38 8.25
C GLU A 119 -0.84 -14.61 9.19
N SER A 120 -0.51 -14.56 10.48
CA SER A 120 -1.30 -13.86 11.50
C SER A 120 -1.38 -12.35 11.33
N VAL A 121 -0.49 -11.71 10.56
CA VAL A 121 -0.56 -10.25 10.33
C VAL A 121 -1.63 -9.86 9.31
N CYS A 122 -2.12 -10.82 8.53
CA CYS A 122 -3.16 -10.63 7.53
C CYS A 122 -4.44 -11.36 7.95
N PRO A 123 -5.39 -10.70 8.61
CA PRO A 123 -6.64 -11.32 9.03
C PRO A 123 -7.55 -11.68 7.83
N GLY A 124 -7.23 -11.20 6.63
CA GLY A 124 -8.09 -11.30 5.45
C GLY A 124 -9.19 -10.25 5.48
N GLY A 125 -10.25 -10.46 4.69
CA GLY A 125 -11.39 -9.55 4.62
C GLY A 125 -11.40 -8.67 3.38
N ASN A 126 -11.98 -7.47 3.49
CA ASN A 126 -12.10 -6.53 2.38
C ASN A 126 -10.77 -5.81 2.12
N ALA A 127 -10.57 -5.32 0.90
CA ALA A 127 -9.30 -4.74 0.46
C ALA A 127 -8.85 -3.49 1.24
N ALA A 128 -9.76 -2.80 1.92
CA ALA A 128 -9.45 -1.61 2.70
C ALA A 128 -8.82 -1.90 4.07
N ALA A 129 -9.02 -3.09 4.64
CA ALA A 129 -8.59 -3.44 6.00
C ALA A 129 -8.00 -4.85 6.01
N GLN A 130 -6.77 -4.98 5.52
CA GLN A 130 -6.09 -6.28 5.33
C GLN A 130 -4.98 -6.55 6.35
N CYS A 131 -4.73 -5.62 7.27
CA CYS A 131 -3.69 -5.72 8.29
C CYS A 131 -4.29 -5.75 9.68
N VAL A 132 -3.68 -6.51 10.59
CA VAL A 132 -3.97 -6.43 12.02
C VAL A 132 -3.48 -5.10 12.60
N GLU A 133 -4.00 -4.74 13.77
CA GLU A 133 -3.64 -3.50 14.49
C GLU A 133 -2.12 -3.34 14.66
N HIS A 134 -1.62 -2.11 14.50
CA HIS A 134 -0.19 -1.74 14.55
C HIS A 134 0.65 -2.16 13.34
N TYR A 135 0.07 -2.83 12.34
CA TYR A 135 0.73 -3.17 11.08
C TYR A 135 0.10 -2.42 9.92
N ARG A 136 0.94 -2.01 8.97
CA ARG A 136 0.54 -1.28 7.77
C ARG A 136 1.39 -1.65 6.56
N GLY A 137 1.01 -1.08 5.42
CA GLY A 137 1.78 -1.16 4.18
C GLY A 137 1.69 -2.52 3.48
N PRO A 138 2.56 -2.73 2.47
CA PRO A 138 2.58 -3.97 1.69
C PRO A 138 2.81 -5.20 2.57
N LEU A 139 1.98 -6.23 2.39
CA LEU A 139 2.01 -7.49 3.15
C LEU A 139 1.93 -7.31 4.67
N CYS A 140 1.47 -6.14 5.14
CA CYS A 140 1.42 -5.80 6.56
C CYS A 140 2.78 -5.97 7.25
N GLN A 141 3.88 -5.63 6.56
CA GLN A 141 5.24 -5.78 7.08
C GLN A 141 5.81 -4.50 7.71
N LEU A 142 5.13 -3.36 7.55
CA LEU A 142 5.53 -2.11 8.18
C LEU A 142 4.76 -1.94 9.49
N CYS A 143 5.40 -1.32 10.47
CA CYS A 143 4.72 -0.92 11.69
C CYS A 143 4.07 0.45 11.52
N GLU A 144 2.95 0.66 12.20
CA GLU A 144 2.34 1.98 12.36
C GLU A 144 3.29 2.95 13.08
N GLU A 145 3.01 4.25 12.96
CA GLU A 145 3.80 5.28 13.67
C GLU A 145 3.71 5.07 15.18
N GLY A 146 4.83 5.23 15.88
CA GLY A 146 4.93 4.89 17.31
C GLY A 146 5.12 3.39 17.59
N TYR A 147 5.21 2.54 16.56
CA TYR A 147 5.57 1.13 16.69
C TYR A 147 6.81 0.79 15.85
N SER A 148 7.62 -0.14 16.34
CA SER A 148 8.82 -0.65 15.66
C SER A 148 8.92 -2.16 15.76
N LYS A 149 9.69 -2.79 14.86
CA LYS A 149 9.92 -4.23 14.92
C LYS A 149 10.80 -4.59 16.12
N GLY A 150 10.24 -5.33 17.07
CA GLY A 150 10.96 -5.90 18.20
C GLY A 150 11.74 -7.17 17.84
N ILE A 151 12.38 -7.78 18.85
CA ILE A 151 13.24 -8.97 18.70
C ILE A 151 12.48 -10.20 18.15
N ARG A 152 11.15 -10.23 18.31
CA ARG A 152 10.28 -11.32 17.86
C ARG A 152 9.67 -11.11 16.46
N ASP A 153 10.18 -10.16 15.68
CA ASP A 153 9.64 -9.74 14.37
C ASP A 153 8.15 -9.34 14.45
N ARG A 154 7.77 -8.71 15.57
CA ARG A 154 6.45 -8.14 15.80
C ARG A 154 6.56 -6.65 16.01
N CYS A 155 5.55 -5.91 15.58
CA CYS A 155 5.44 -4.50 15.90
C CYS A 155 5.14 -4.32 17.39
N GLU A 156 6.05 -3.65 18.08
CA GLU A 156 6.00 -3.31 19.51
C GLU A 156 6.08 -1.79 19.66
N GLU A 157 5.45 -1.25 20.70
CA GLU A 157 5.39 0.20 20.94
C GLU A 157 6.81 0.77 21.18
N CYS A 158 7.12 1.91 20.57
CA CYS A 158 8.41 2.57 20.75
C CYS A 158 8.58 3.00 22.22
N PHE A 159 9.76 2.78 22.79
CA PHE A 159 10.08 3.32 24.10
C PHE A 159 10.07 4.86 24.09
N PRO A 160 9.76 5.51 25.23
CA PRO A 160 9.87 6.96 25.35
C PRO A 160 11.25 7.45 24.94
N SER A 161 11.31 8.53 24.16
CA SER A 161 12.56 9.09 23.62
C SER A 161 13.63 9.33 24.70
N ALA A 162 13.22 9.77 25.89
CA ALA A 162 14.12 9.97 27.02
C ALA A 162 14.84 8.69 27.48
N VAL A 163 14.15 7.54 27.47
CA VAL A 163 14.73 6.24 27.86
C VAL A 163 15.72 5.78 26.80
N ASN A 164 15.38 5.92 25.52
CA ASN A 164 16.28 5.58 24.42
C ASN A 164 17.56 6.42 24.45
N VAL A 165 17.45 7.75 24.63
CA VAL A 165 18.61 8.64 24.76
C VAL A 165 19.46 8.26 25.97
N ALA A 166 18.85 8.02 27.13
CA ALA A 166 19.59 7.60 28.33
C ALA A 166 20.33 6.27 28.11
N PHE A 167 19.67 5.28 27.51
CA PHE A 167 20.27 3.99 27.21
C PHE A 167 21.44 4.10 26.22
N LEU A 168 21.28 4.87 25.14
CA LEU A 168 22.33 5.08 24.14
C LEU A 168 23.52 5.85 24.72
N THR A 169 23.28 6.87 25.55
CA THR A 169 24.35 7.61 26.23
C THR A 169 25.12 6.71 27.20
N LEU A 170 24.44 5.87 27.98
CA LEU A 170 25.07 4.91 28.87
C LEU A 170 25.92 3.88 28.09
N LEU A 171 25.36 3.33 27.01
CA LEU A 171 26.07 2.38 26.14
C LEU A 171 27.35 3.00 25.58
N LEU A 172 27.29 4.25 25.11
CA LEU A 172 28.44 5.00 24.59
C LEU A 172 29.51 5.21 25.67
N VAL A 173 29.10 5.58 26.90
CA VAL A 173 30.03 5.74 28.03
C VAL A 173 30.67 4.41 28.42
N CYS A 174 29.92 3.31 28.44
CA CYS A 174 30.46 1.98 28.72
C CYS A 174 31.48 1.55 27.65
N ILE A 175 31.17 1.75 26.36
CA ILE A 175 32.10 1.40 25.27
C ILE A 175 33.37 2.24 25.36
N THR A 176 33.27 3.55 25.57
CA THR A 176 34.45 4.42 25.70
C THR A 176 35.30 4.05 26.93
N ALA A 177 34.68 3.72 28.05
CA ALA A 177 35.37 3.22 29.24
C ALA A 177 36.10 1.89 28.96
N LEU A 178 35.43 0.92 28.33
CA LEU A 178 36.02 -0.37 27.98
C LEU A 178 37.22 -0.22 27.03
N ILE A 179 37.10 0.61 25.99
CA ILE A 179 38.20 0.91 25.06
C ILE A 179 39.36 1.57 25.79
N SER A 180 39.09 2.57 26.63
CA SER A 180 40.14 3.25 27.41
C SER A 180 40.88 2.30 28.35
N GLY A 181 40.14 1.40 29.03
CA GLY A 181 40.73 0.37 29.89
C GLY A 181 41.59 -0.62 29.11
N PHE A 182 41.10 -1.07 27.95
CA PHE A 182 41.85 -1.98 27.07
C PHE A 182 43.13 -1.33 26.53
N VAL A 183 43.08 -0.06 26.13
CA VAL A 183 44.26 0.71 25.68
C VAL A 183 45.28 0.85 26.80
N VAL A 184 44.87 1.24 28.01
CA VAL A 184 45.77 1.38 29.16
C VAL A 184 46.42 0.04 29.51
N HIS A 185 45.64 -1.03 29.56
CA HIS A 185 46.14 -2.38 29.83
C HIS A 185 47.14 -2.86 28.77
N THR A 186 46.89 -2.54 27.50
CA THR A 186 47.78 -2.89 26.39
C THR A 186 49.08 -2.10 26.45
N VAL A 187 49.03 -0.80 26.74
CA VAL A 187 50.22 0.07 26.84
C VAL A 187 51.09 -0.29 28.05
N GLN A 188 50.48 -0.65 29.18
CA GLN A 188 51.23 -1.06 30.38
C GLN A 188 51.95 -2.41 30.21
N ASN A 189 51.40 -3.30 29.39
CA ASN A 189 51.98 -4.62 29.12
C ASN A 189 52.83 -4.68 27.83
N ALA A 190 52.97 -3.56 27.11
CA ALA A 190 53.74 -3.51 25.87
C ALA A 190 55.21 -3.19 26.14
N ASP A 191 56.09 -4.17 25.98
CA ASP A 191 57.51 -3.92 25.70
C ASP A 191 57.62 -3.11 24.39
N ARG A 192 58.54 -2.13 24.33
CA ARG A 192 58.71 -1.11 23.26
C ARG A 192 58.84 -1.70 21.83
N ILE A 193 57.77 -2.20 21.25
CA ILE A 193 57.65 -2.46 19.81
C ILE A 193 56.80 -1.32 19.24
N ASN A 194 57.32 -0.62 18.23
CA ASN A 194 56.79 0.60 17.60
C ASN A 194 55.26 0.80 17.77
N ASN A 195 54.89 1.47 18.87
CA ASN A 195 53.52 1.74 19.28
C ASN A 195 52.67 2.42 18.19
N VAL A 196 53.32 3.12 17.26
CA VAL A 196 52.66 3.81 16.12
C VAL A 196 52.06 2.82 15.11
N ALA A 197 52.73 1.70 14.83
CA ALA A 197 52.23 0.70 13.87
C ALA A 197 50.99 -0.02 14.40
N ILE A 198 51.00 -0.34 15.71
CA ILE A 198 49.86 -0.99 16.38
C ILE A 198 48.67 -0.05 16.45
N VAL A 199 48.89 1.23 16.80
CA VAL A 199 47.82 2.25 16.82
C VAL A 199 47.25 2.46 15.41
N LEU A 200 48.08 2.61 14.39
CA LEU A 200 47.62 2.73 13.00
C LEU A 200 46.85 1.49 12.54
N GLN A 201 47.30 0.29 12.90
CA GLN A 201 46.62 -0.96 12.55
C GLN A 201 45.29 -1.12 13.28
N LEU A 202 45.19 -0.67 14.54
CA LEU A 202 43.93 -0.61 15.30
C LEU A 202 42.94 0.34 14.63
N PHE A 203 43.38 1.56 14.29
CA PHE A 203 42.55 2.53 13.58
C PHE A 203 42.08 2.01 12.23
N VAL A 204 42.99 1.45 11.42
CA VAL A 204 42.67 0.89 10.10
C VAL A 204 41.72 -0.31 10.21
N SER A 205 41.90 -1.19 11.20
CA SER A 205 41.01 -2.34 11.43
C SER A 205 39.59 -1.90 11.86
N HIS A 206 39.48 -0.90 12.72
CA HIS A 206 38.18 -0.38 13.14
C HIS A 206 37.51 0.41 12.02
N TRP A 207 38.29 1.16 11.24
CA TRP A 207 37.82 1.83 10.04
C TRP A 207 37.27 0.85 9.00
N GLN A 208 38.01 -0.24 8.75
CA GLN A 208 37.56 -1.33 7.87
C GLN A 208 36.26 -1.98 8.38
N THR A 209 36.07 -2.08 9.69
CA THR A 209 34.85 -2.63 10.29
C THR A 209 33.67 -1.67 10.14
N ILE A 210 33.89 -0.37 10.39
CA ILE A 210 32.87 0.68 10.27
C ILE A 210 32.43 0.84 8.80
N ALA A 211 33.36 0.74 7.85
CA ALA A 211 33.07 0.81 6.41
C ALA A 211 32.17 -0.33 5.91
N ILE A 212 32.06 -1.44 6.64
CA ILE A 212 31.18 -2.58 6.31
C ILE A 212 29.77 -2.40 6.86
N LEU A 213 29.58 -1.56 7.90
CA LEU A 213 28.28 -1.38 8.58
C LEU A 213 27.12 -0.96 7.65
N PRO A 214 27.32 -0.10 6.64
CA PRO A 214 26.24 0.25 5.70
C PRO A 214 25.84 -0.90 4.76
N PHE A 215 26.70 -1.90 4.56
CA PHE A 215 26.43 -3.06 3.70
C PHE A 215 25.71 -4.20 4.43
N LEU A 216 25.47 -4.05 5.72
CA LEU A 216 24.63 -4.97 6.49
C LEU A 216 23.18 -4.50 6.33
N ASP A 217 22.31 -5.38 5.82
CA ASP A 217 20.86 -5.18 5.67
C ASP A 217 20.19 -5.02 7.05
N ASN A 218 20.41 -3.89 7.71
CA ASN A 218 19.91 -3.58 9.04
C ASN A 218 19.21 -2.21 9.02
N PRO A 219 18.00 -2.06 9.57
CA PRO A 219 17.28 -0.79 9.60
C PRO A 219 17.89 0.15 10.64
N TRP A 220 18.90 0.91 10.24
CA TRP A 220 19.57 1.87 11.10
C TRP A 220 18.68 3.11 11.35
N PRO A 221 18.62 3.63 12.58
CA PRO A 221 17.83 4.81 12.91
C PRO A 221 18.38 6.09 12.25
N ALA A 222 17.51 7.08 11.99
CA ALA A 222 17.81 8.27 11.17
C ALA A 222 19.01 9.11 11.66
N TYR A 223 19.26 9.14 12.98
CA TYR A 223 20.43 9.81 13.54
C TYR A 223 21.74 9.13 13.14
N PHE A 224 21.76 7.80 13.02
CA PHE A 224 22.93 7.05 12.58
C PHE A 224 23.23 7.33 11.11
N LEU A 225 22.19 7.36 10.28
CA LEU A 225 22.29 7.75 8.87
C LEU A 225 22.77 9.20 8.70
N SER A 226 22.43 10.11 9.63
CA SER A 226 22.94 11.49 9.61
C SER A 226 24.43 11.58 9.95
N LEU A 227 24.92 10.70 10.81
CA LEU A 227 26.33 10.59 11.17
C LEU A 227 27.14 9.94 10.04
N THR A 228 26.61 8.88 9.41
CA THR A 228 27.24 8.26 8.24
C THR A 228 27.24 9.21 7.04
N LYS A 229 26.22 10.05 6.83
CA LYS A 229 26.24 11.09 5.78
C LYS A 229 27.45 12.04 5.85
N TRP A 230 27.94 12.38 7.05
CA TRP A 230 29.17 13.17 7.22
C TRP A 230 30.46 12.38 6.91
N ILE A 231 30.42 11.06 7.10
CA ILE A 231 31.52 10.12 6.85
C ILE A 231 31.56 9.73 5.36
N ASP A 232 30.40 9.45 4.77
CA ASP A 232 30.15 9.17 3.35
C ASP A 232 30.39 10.41 2.47
N ALA A 233 30.29 11.64 3.01
CA ALA A 233 30.69 12.86 2.30
C ALA A 233 32.19 12.88 1.93
N PHE A 234 33.03 12.03 2.56
CA PHE A 234 34.43 11.82 2.18
C PHE A 234 34.65 10.59 1.27
N ALA A 235 33.64 9.75 1.10
CA ALA A 235 33.70 8.50 0.33
C ALA A 235 32.36 8.31 -0.42
N ASP A 236 32.19 9.02 -1.53
CA ASP A 236 30.92 9.05 -2.26
C ASP A 236 30.48 7.66 -2.76
N PHE A 237 29.38 7.12 -2.21
CA PHE A 237 28.52 6.14 -2.87
C PHE A 237 27.07 6.17 -2.34
N ARG A 238 26.28 7.09 -2.90
CA ARG A 238 24.82 7.12 -3.07
C ARG A 238 23.91 6.20 -2.22
N VAL A 239 23.28 6.85 -1.23
CA VAL A 239 21.86 6.84 -0.82
C VAL A 239 20.93 5.81 -1.50
N MET A 240 20.40 4.87 -0.72
CA MET A 240 19.06 4.31 -0.93
C MET A 240 18.18 4.60 0.29
N ASP A 241 17.09 5.32 0.01
CA ASP A 241 16.01 5.58 0.94
C ASP A 241 15.28 4.27 1.27
N THR A 242 15.13 3.95 2.56
CA THR A 242 14.07 3.02 3.01
C THR A 242 13.39 3.59 4.25
N ASN A 243 12.12 3.96 4.04
CA ASN A 243 11.16 4.34 5.05
C ASN A 243 10.92 3.17 6.01
N PHE A 244 11.55 3.20 7.18
CA PHE A 244 11.13 2.43 8.35
C PHE A 244 10.32 3.34 9.27
N GLY A 245 9.29 2.76 9.91
CA GLY A 245 8.33 3.48 10.76
C GLY A 245 9.03 4.45 11.70
N GLU A 246 8.52 5.69 11.72
CA GLU A 246 9.05 6.77 12.52
C GLU A 246 8.73 6.50 14.00
N CYS A 247 9.74 6.04 14.74
CA CYS A 247 9.99 6.57 16.07
C CYS A 247 10.90 7.81 15.91
#